data_AF-A0AAV9TWH6-F1
#
_entry.id   AF-A0AAV9TWH6-F1
#
_cell.length_a   1.000
_cell.length_b   1.000
_cell.length_c   1.000
_cell.angle_alpha   90.00
_cell.angle_beta   90.00
_cell.angle_gamma   90.00
#
_symmetry.space_group_name_H-M   'P 1'
#
loop_
_entity.id
_entity.type
_entity.pdbx_description
1 polymer ?
#
loop_
_entity_poly.entity_id
_entity_poly.type
_entity_poly.pdbx_seq_one_letter_code
_entity_poly.pdbx_strand_id
1 'polypeptide(L)'
;MDAISTFSFGNLGWLATQAVPLIIWPRFITNLLRPEDYQAAGSLEDYFARSLGFALLTLGLLVVTLTGAVPLTAEDQTPPGTVSPHANAALVLSSIHHASAAFYCYSRYLRTGQTAFGLGCLGSAVFAVFGLWCLMFAGDKSRHSKKHGYDKDTSSFPFKNTESYRTKKKGM
;
A
#
# COMPACT_ATOMS: atom_id res chain seq x y z
N MET A 1 11.13 11.79 -3.41
CA MET A 1 10.11 10.89 -3.97
C MET A 1 8.75 11.43 -3.58
N ASP A 2 7.74 11.34 -4.46
CA ASP A 2 6.38 11.67 -4.06
C ASP A 2 5.79 10.57 -3.14
N ALA A 3 4.66 10.88 -2.50
CA ALA A 3 4.03 9.94 -1.56
C ALA A 3 3.65 8.61 -2.23
N ILE A 4 3.25 8.64 -3.50
CA ILE A 4 2.85 7.45 -4.27
C ILE A 4 4.05 6.55 -4.51
N SER A 5 5.18 7.09 -4.96
CA SER A 5 6.43 6.34 -5.14
C SER A 5 6.92 5.74 -3.82
N THR A 6 6.82 6.50 -2.72
CA THR A 6 7.20 6.04 -1.38
C THR A 6 6.31 4.86 -0.93
N PHE A 7 5.00 4.98 -1.14
CA PHE A 7 4.06 3.88 -0.92
C PHE A 7 4.39 2.66 -1.79
N SER A 8 4.65 2.84 -3.08
CA SER A 8 4.91 1.74 -4.01
C SER A 8 6.15 0.93 -3.63
N PHE A 9 7.28 1.58 -3.35
CA PHE A 9 8.50 0.90 -2.95
C PHE A 9 8.39 0.32 -1.53
N GLY A 10 7.72 1.00 -0.61
CA GLY A 10 7.43 0.46 0.72
C GLY A 10 6.56 -0.80 0.65
N ASN A 11 5.50 -0.77 -0.15
CA ASN A 11 4.62 -1.91 -0.41
C ASN A 11 5.41 -3.09 -1.00
N LEU A 12 6.25 -2.84 -2.00
CA LEU A 12 7.14 -3.87 -2.55
C LEU A 12 8.06 -4.45 -1.47
N GLY A 13 8.68 -3.60 -0.64
CA GLY A 13 9.54 -4.05 0.46
C GLY A 13 8.80 -4.95 1.47
N TRP A 14 7.57 -4.58 1.84
CA TRP A 14 6.75 -5.37 2.74
C TRP A 14 6.33 -6.72 2.15
N LEU A 15 5.88 -6.73 0.89
CA LEU A 15 5.52 -7.97 0.19
C LEU A 15 6.75 -8.85 -0.04
N ALA A 16 7.90 -8.26 -0.36
CA ALA A 16 9.17 -8.97 -0.52
C ALA A 16 9.65 -9.60 0.79
N THR A 17 9.48 -8.91 1.92
CA THR A 17 9.82 -9.42 3.27
C THR A 17 9.08 -10.72 3.58
N GLN A 18 7.85 -10.87 3.10
CA GLN A 18 7.07 -12.09 3.24
C GLN A 18 7.39 -13.12 2.14
N ALA A 19 7.57 -12.66 0.90
CA ALA A 19 7.84 -13.51 -0.25
C ALA A 19 9.18 -14.25 -0.15
N VAL A 20 10.23 -13.58 0.29
CA VAL A 20 11.59 -14.15 0.32
C VAL A 20 11.68 -15.40 1.23
N PRO A 21 11.21 -15.37 2.49
CA PRO A 21 11.13 -16.56 3.31
C PRO A 21 10.24 -17.66 2.70
N LEU A 22 9.11 -17.31 2.10
CA LEU A 22 8.22 -18.29 1.46
C LEU A 22 8.86 -19.00 0.25
N ILE A 23 9.72 -18.31 -0.50
CA ILE A 23 10.43 -18.88 -1.65
C ILE A 23 11.63 -19.72 -1.19
N ILE A 24 12.51 -19.13 -0.39
CA ILE A 24 13.81 -19.72 -0.01
C ILE A 24 13.63 -20.77 1.09
N TRP A 25 12.80 -20.48 2.09
CA TRP A 25 12.61 -21.31 3.28
C TRP A 25 11.13 -21.47 3.67
N PRO A 26 10.30 -22.09 2.80
CA PRO A 26 8.85 -22.21 3.03
C PRO A 26 8.51 -22.85 4.38
N ARG A 27 9.29 -23.88 4.76
CA ARG A 27 9.08 -24.65 6.00
C ARG A 27 9.23 -23.84 7.27
N PHE A 28 10.07 -22.79 7.27
CA PHE A 28 10.19 -21.91 8.43
C PHE A 28 8.87 -21.23 8.74
N ILE A 29 8.24 -20.62 7.72
CA ILE A 29 6.96 -19.93 7.87
C ILE A 29 5.84 -20.91 8.17
N THR A 30 5.79 -22.05 7.46
CA THR A 30 4.70 -23.02 7.67
C THR A 30 4.76 -23.63 9.06
N ASN A 31 5.95 -23.86 9.62
CA ASN A 31 6.09 -24.41 10.98
C ASN A 31 5.89 -23.33 12.05
N LEU A 32 6.33 -22.09 11.81
CA LEU A 32 6.10 -20.96 12.71
C LEU A 32 4.60 -20.70 12.94
N LEU A 33 3.77 -20.85 11.90
CA LEU A 33 2.34 -20.59 11.94
C LEU A 33 1.49 -21.85 12.22
N ARG A 34 2.13 -23.01 12.39
CA ARG A 34 1.45 -24.29 12.63
C ARG A 34 1.10 -24.43 14.11
N PRO A 35 -0.11 -24.88 14.46
CA PRO A 35 -0.40 -25.34 15.81
C PRO A 35 0.37 -26.62 16.14
N GLU A 36 0.77 -26.81 17.39
CA GLU A 36 1.67 -27.90 17.81
C GLU A 36 1.12 -29.32 17.54
N ASP A 37 -0.21 -29.47 17.47
CA ASP A 37 -0.87 -30.77 17.28
C ASP A 37 -0.86 -31.27 15.82
N TYR A 38 -0.36 -30.49 14.88
CA TYR A 38 -0.39 -30.83 13.45
C TYR A 38 0.93 -31.46 12.99
N GLN A 39 0.82 -32.44 12.08
CA GLN A 39 1.96 -33.07 11.39
C GLN A 39 2.88 -32.03 10.74
N ALA A 40 4.13 -32.35 10.43
CA ALA A 40 5.06 -31.41 9.79
C ALA A 40 4.65 -31.05 8.35
N ALA A 41 5.14 -29.92 7.82
CA ALA A 41 4.80 -29.44 6.49
C ALA A 41 5.22 -30.43 5.40
N GLY A 42 4.25 -30.82 4.55
CA GLY A 42 4.45 -31.71 3.41
C GLY A 42 4.84 -30.98 2.13
N SER A 43 4.99 -31.75 1.05
CA SER A 43 5.35 -31.23 -0.28
C SER A 43 4.29 -30.28 -0.85
N LEU A 44 3.02 -30.45 -0.46
CA LEU A 44 1.92 -29.60 -0.90
C LEU A 44 2.01 -28.20 -0.30
N GLU A 45 2.28 -28.10 1.00
CA GLU A 45 2.47 -26.80 1.66
C GLU A 45 3.72 -26.09 1.13
N ASP A 46 4.79 -26.82 0.84
CA ASP A 46 5.99 -26.27 0.20
C ASP A 46 5.67 -25.66 -1.18
N TYR A 47 4.86 -26.35 -1.98
CA TYR A 47 4.41 -25.86 -3.29
C TYR A 47 3.58 -24.57 -3.16
N PHE A 48 2.56 -24.57 -2.29
CA PHE A 48 1.70 -23.40 -2.10
C PHE A 48 2.47 -22.21 -1.51
N ALA A 49 3.36 -22.44 -0.55
CA ALA A 49 4.19 -21.39 0.03
C ALA A 49 5.06 -20.71 -1.05
N ARG A 50 5.76 -21.49 -1.87
CA ARG A 50 6.60 -20.93 -2.95
C ARG A 50 5.78 -20.20 -4.00
N SER A 51 4.66 -20.78 -4.43
CA SER A 51 3.74 -20.16 -5.39
C SER A 51 3.22 -18.81 -4.86
N LEU A 52 2.80 -18.77 -3.59
CA LEU A 52 2.39 -17.54 -2.93
C LEU A 52 3.53 -16.51 -2.87
N GLY A 53 4.75 -16.93 -2.55
CA GLY A 53 5.90 -16.05 -2.54
C GLY A 53 6.16 -15.39 -3.90
N PHE A 54 6.12 -16.15 -4.99
CA PHE A 54 6.23 -15.58 -6.34
C PHE A 54 5.08 -14.63 -6.69
N ALA A 55 3.86 -14.95 -6.27
CA ALA A 55 2.71 -14.10 -6.48
C ALA A 55 2.83 -12.75 -5.73
N LEU A 56 3.26 -12.76 -4.47
CA LEU A 56 3.46 -11.55 -3.66
C LEU A 56 4.54 -10.63 -4.26
N LEU A 57 5.66 -11.21 -4.70
CA LEU A 57 6.74 -10.46 -5.35
C LEU A 57 6.24 -9.81 -6.65
N THR A 58 5.54 -10.59 -7.48
CA THR A 58 4.95 -10.09 -8.73
C THR A 58 3.93 -8.99 -8.46
N LEU A 59 3.08 -9.13 -7.43
CA LEU A 59 2.11 -8.13 -7.05
C LEU A 59 2.79 -6.81 -6.62
N GLY A 60 3.87 -6.90 -5.83
CA GLY A 60 4.66 -5.73 -5.44
C GLY A 60 5.26 -5.00 -6.64
N LEU A 61 5.82 -5.76 -7.60
CA LEU A 61 6.37 -5.21 -8.83
C LEU A 61 5.29 -4.57 -9.70
N LEU A 62 4.11 -5.20 -9.84
CA LEU A 62 2.97 -4.65 -10.56
C LEU A 62 2.52 -3.30 -9.97
N VAL A 63 2.51 -3.15 -8.65
CA VAL A 63 2.17 -1.86 -8.03
C VAL A 63 3.21 -0.80 -8.39
N VAL A 64 4.51 -1.13 -8.34
CA VAL A 64 5.59 -0.19 -8.70
C VAL A 64 5.53 0.23 -10.17
N THR A 65 5.22 -0.69 -11.09
CA THR A 65 5.12 -0.37 -12.52
C THR A 65 3.87 0.43 -12.83
N LEU A 66 2.71 0.07 -12.28
CA LEU A 66 1.45 0.74 -12.57
C LEU A 66 1.35 2.14 -11.96
N THR A 67 2.02 2.41 -10.84
CA THR A 67 2.07 3.77 -10.28
C THR A 67 3.01 4.70 -11.03
N GLY A 68 3.83 4.18 -11.95
CA GLY A 68 4.83 4.97 -12.67
C GLY A 68 6.05 5.32 -11.81
N ALA A 69 6.29 4.58 -10.72
CA ALA A 69 7.46 4.81 -9.86
C ALA A 69 8.78 4.40 -10.54
N VAL A 70 8.72 3.59 -11.60
CA VAL A 70 9.85 3.24 -12.48
C VAL A 70 9.51 3.67 -13.91
N PRO A 71 10.41 4.40 -14.60
CA PRO A 71 10.19 4.78 -16.00
C PRO A 71 10.25 3.54 -16.90
N LEU A 72 9.15 3.26 -17.62
CA LEU A 72 9.04 2.12 -18.53
C LEU A 72 9.47 2.45 -19.97
N THR A 73 9.59 3.74 -20.30
CA THR A 73 10.01 4.23 -21.62
C THR A 73 11.34 4.96 -21.52
N ALA A 74 12.23 4.73 -22.48
CA ALA A 74 13.57 5.32 -22.51
C ALA A 74 13.56 6.82 -22.86
N GLU A 75 12.50 7.32 -23.49
CA GLU A 75 12.29 8.75 -23.70
C GLU A 75 11.47 9.34 -22.56
N ASP A 76 12.03 10.37 -21.92
CA ASP A 76 11.39 11.20 -20.90
C ASP A 76 10.36 12.15 -21.58
N GLN A 77 9.39 11.57 -22.29
CA GLN A 77 8.32 12.32 -22.95
C GLN A 77 7.26 12.82 -21.95
N THR A 78 7.28 12.28 -20.73
CA THR A 78 6.35 12.67 -19.67
C THR A 78 6.87 13.89 -18.91
N PRO A 79 6.12 15.01 -18.89
CA PRO A 79 6.51 16.17 -18.10
C PRO A 79 6.75 15.79 -16.63
N PRO A 80 7.74 16.39 -15.96
CA PRO A 80 8.03 16.09 -14.57
C PRO A 80 6.81 16.36 -13.69
N GLY A 81 6.42 15.33 -12.93
CA GLY A 81 5.26 15.39 -12.04
C GLY A 81 3.92 15.01 -12.66
N THR A 82 3.93 14.39 -13.84
CA THR A 82 2.78 13.68 -14.42
C THR A 82 2.52 12.39 -13.65
N VAL A 83 1.30 12.22 -13.12
CA VAL A 83 0.90 11.01 -12.39
C VAL A 83 0.51 9.93 -13.37
N SER A 84 0.94 8.68 -13.16
CA SER A 84 0.53 7.55 -14.01
C SER A 84 -1.01 7.42 -14.03
N PRO A 85 -1.63 7.21 -15.20
CA PRO A 85 -3.08 7.00 -15.31
C PRO A 85 -3.58 5.82 -14.46
N HIS A 86 -2.72 4.84 -14.20
CA HIS A 86 -3.06 3.62 -13.45
C HIS A 86 -2.72 3.71 -11.95
N ALA A 87 -2.13 4.83 -11.49
CA ALA A 87 -1.70 4.97 -10.10
C ALA A 87 -2.86 4.79 -9.11
N ASN A 88 -3.99 5.45 -9.35
CA ASN A 88 -5.16 5.35 -8.46
C ASN A 88 -5.72 3.92 -8.41
N ALA A 89 -5.79 3.24 -9.56
CA ALA A 89 -6.26 1.86 -9.62
C ALA A 89 -5.32 0.91 -8.85
N ALA A 90 -4.01 1.06 -9.04
CA ALA A 90 -3.00 0.29 -8.31
C ALA A 90 -3.05 0.54 -6.80
N LEU A 91 -3.24 1.78 -6.37
CA LEU A 91 -3.40 2.14 -4.95
C LEU A 91 -4.68 1.55 -4.35
N VAL A 92 -5.81 1.57 -5.06
CA VAL A 92 -7.06 0.94 -4.59
C VAL A 92 -6.88 -0.56 -4.43
N LEU A 93 -6.37 -1.24 -5.45
CA LEU A 93 -6.21 -2.70 -5.43
C LEU A 93 -5.22 -3.15 -4.35
N SER A 94 -4.09 -2.45 -4.21
CA SER A 94 -3.13 -2.73 -3.14
C SER A 94 -3.69 -2.44 -1.75
N SER A 95 -4.48 -1.37 -1.58
CA SER A 95 -5.15 -1.08 -0.31
C SER A 95 -6.17 -2.15 0.06
N ILE A 96 -6.95 -2.66 -0.89
CA ILE A 96 -7.89 -3.76 -0.68
C ILE A 96 -7.15 -5.04 -0.29
N HIS A 97 -6.07 -5.36 -1.00
CA HIS A 97 -5.21 -6.50 -0.65
C HIS A 97 -4.74 -6.41 0.80
N HIS A 98 -4.15 -5.28 1.20
CA HIS A 98 -3.67 -5.06 2.56
C HIS A 98 -4.77 -5.07 3.62
N ALA A 99 -5.93 -4.48 3.32
CA ALA A 99 -7.08 -4.53 4.23
C ALA A 99 -7.58 -5.97 4.43
N SER A 100 -7.65 -6.76 3.36
CA SER A 100 -8.04 -8.18 3.45
C SER A 100 -7.02 -9.02 4.21
N ALA A 101 -5.72 -8.78 3.99
CA ALA A 101 -4.64 -9.45 4.70
C ALA A 101 -4.63 -9.08 6.18
N ALA A 102 -4.81 -7.80 6.52
CA ALA A 102 -4.91 -7.33 7.90
C ALA A 102 -6.11 -7.96 8.62
N PHE A 103 -7.28 -7.97 7.99
CA PHE A 103 -8.49 -8.60 8.55
C PHE A 103 -8.28 -10.10 8.82
N TYR A 104 -7.69 -10.82 7.86
CA TYR A 104 -7.39 -12.25 8.03
C TYR A 104 -6.39 -12.48 9.17
N CYS A 105 -5.28 -11.75 9.18
CA CYS A 105 -4.24 -11.87 10.20
C CYS A 105 -4.79 -11.53 11.59
N TYR A 106 -5.60 -10.48 11.71
CA TYR A 106 -6.27 -10.14 12.97
C TYR A 106 -7.19 -11.27 13.44
N SER A 107 -8.00 -11.82 12.54
CA SER A 107 -8.90 -12.94 12.85
C SER A 107 -8.14 -14.19 13.31
N ARG A 108 -6.98 -14.46 12.72
CA ARG A 108 -6.09 -15.57 13.14
C ARG A 108 -5.43 -15.29 14.48
N TYR A 109 -4.97 -14.07 14.71
CA TYR A 109 -4.36 -13.65 15.97
C TYR A 109 -5.34 -13.85 17.13
N LEU A 110 -6.60 -13.43 16.99
CA LEU A 110 -7.63 -13.60 18.02
C LEU A 110 -7.90 -15.07 18.39
N ARG A 111 -7.71 -16.01 17.46
CA ARG A 111 -7.95 -17.45 17.70
C ARG A 111 -6.74 -18.20 18.21
N THR A 112 -5.55 -17.81 17.79
CA THR A 112 -4.31 -18.59 18.01
C THR A 112 -3.36 -17.93 19.00
N GLY A 113 -3.48 -16.62 19.25
CA GLY A 113 -2.54 -15.86 20.07
C GLY A 113 -1.14 -15.73 19.46
N GLN A 114 -0.89 -16.27 18.26
CA GLN A 114 0.45 -16.27 17.65
C GLN A 114 0.84 -14.87 17.18
N THR A 115 1.93 -14.35 17.73
CA THR A 115 2.45 -13.00 17.48
C THR A 115 2.76 -12.74 16.00
N ALA A 116 3.12 -13.77 15.24
CA ALA A 116 3.38 -13.66 13.80
C ALA A 116 2.14 -13.14 13.02
N PHE A 117 0.93 -13.58 13.37
CA PHE A 117 -0.30 -13.03 12.80
C PHE A 117 -0.55 -11.59 13.26
N GLY A 118 -0.18 -11.23 14.49
CA GLY A 118 -0.24 -9.84 14.98
C GLY A 118 0.66 -8.90 14.18
N LEU A 119 1.91 -9.31 13.91
CA LEU A 119 2.85 -8.55 13.09
C LEU A 119 2.39 -8.43 11.64
N GLY A 120 1.87 -9.52 11.05
CA GLY A 120 1.29 -9.50 9.71
C GLY A 120 0.09 -8.56 9.60
N CYS A 121 -0.75 -8.51 10.64
CA CYS A 121 -1.86 -7.55 10.73
C CYS A 121 -1.36 -6.11 10.79
N LEU A 122 -0.40 -5.82 11.67
CA LEU A 122 0.12 -4.46 11.85
C LEU A 122 0.71 -3.90 10.55
N GLY A 123 1.61 -4.65 9.91
CA GLY A 123 2.24 -4.18 8.68
C GLY A 123 1.24 -4.01 7.54
N SER A 124 0.32 -4.95 7.36
CA SER A 124 -0.73 -4.82 6.34
C SER A 124 -1.68 -3.65 6.64
N ALA A 125 -2.05 -3.41 7.91
CA ALA A 125 -2.87 -2.27 8.28
C ALA A 125 -2.21 -0.93 7.99
N VAL A 126 -0.90 -0.81 8.25
CA VAL A 126 -0.12 0.40 7.90
C VAL A 126 -0.19 0.69 6.41
N PHE A 127 0.01 -0.30 5.55
CA PHE A 127 -0.09 -0.11 4.10
C PHE A 127 -1.53 0.12 3.62
N ALA A 128 -2.55 -0.49 4.23
CA ALA A 128 -3.95 -0.19 3.92
C ALA A 128 -4.28 1.28 4.20
N VAL A 129 -3.87 1.80 5.37
CA VAL A 129 -4.10 3.19 5.76
C VAL A 129 -3.26 4.15 4.91
N PHE A 130 -2.00 3.82 4.64
CA PHE A 130 -1.13 4.66 3.82
C PHE A 130 -1.60 4.72 2.35
N GLY A 131 -2.09 3.61 1.79
CA GLY A 131 -2.66 3.58 0.44
C GLY A 131 -3.93 4.42 0.35
N LEU A 132 -4.83 4.31 1.33
CA LEU A 132 -6.02 5.16 1.44
C LEU A 132 -5.64 6.64 1.58
N TRP A 133 -4.64 6.96 2.40
CA TRP A 133 -4.11 8.31 2.52
C TRP A 133 -3.60 8.83 1.17
N CYS A 134 -2.85 8.02 0.41
CA CYS A 134 -2.39 8.40 -0.92
C CYS A 134 -3.55 8.70 -1.87
N LEU A 135 -4.61 7.89 -1.84
CA LEU A 135 -5.82 8.12 -2.65
C LEU A 135 -6.54 9.42 -2.30
N MET A 136 -6.60 9.76 -1.01
CA MET A 136 -7.32 10.95 -0.54
C MET A 136 -6.51 12.24 -0.65
N PHE A 137 -5.18 12.17 -0.53
CA PHE A 137 -4.33 13.35 -0.31
C PHE A 137 -3.13 13.46 -1.26
N ALA A 138 -2.66 12.39 -1.91
CA ALA A 138 -1.42 12.46 -2.71
C ALA A 138 -1.62 12.98 -4.15
N GLY A 139 -2.79 12.79 -4.76
CA GLY A 139 -3.04 13.15 -6.17
C GLY A 139 -3.29 14.65 -6.41
N ASP A 140 -3.51 15.44 -5.36
CA ASP A 140 -4.25 16.69 -5.49
C ASP A 140 -3.34 17.93 -5.49
N LYS A 141 -2.56 18.11 -6.55
CA LYS A 141 -1.92 19.42 -6.86
C LYS A 141 -2.95 20.50 -7.20
N SER A 142 -4.24 20.15 -7.34
CA SER A 142 -5.34 21.07 -7.63
C SER A 142 -5.76 21.92 -6.40
N ARG A 143 -5.30 21.54 -5.20
CA ARG A 143 -5.61 22.19 -3.92
C ARG A 143 -4.94 23.53 -3.72
N HIS A 144 -3.82 23.79 -4.41
CA HIS A 144 -3.27 25.14 -4.49
C HIS A 144 -3.82 25.88 -5.71
N SER A 145 -4.38 27.07 -5.48
CA SER A 145 -4.80 27.96 -6.57
C SER A 145 -3.59 28.36 -7.41
N LYS A 146 -3.51 27.88 -8.66
CA LYS A 146 -2.44 28.28 -9.60
C LYS A 146 -2.38 29.79 -9.86
N LYS A 147 -3.53 30.48 -9.74
CA LYS A 147 -3.67 31.92 -10.00
C LYS A 147 -3.25 32.79 -8.81
N HIS A 148 -3.42 32.29 -7.59
CA HIS A 148 -3.27 33.11 -6.39
C HIS A 148 -2.39 32.49 -5.29
N GLY A 149 -1.83 31.29 -5.51
CA GLY A 149 -0.98 30.59 -4.54
C GLY A 149 -1.69 30.04 -3.30
N TYR A 150 -2.95 30.40 -3.05
CA TYR A 150 -3.67 29.98 -1.84
C TYR A 150 -3.91 28.48 -1.78
N ASP A 151 -3.78 27.95 -0.57
CA ASP A 151 -4.28 26.65 -0.17
C ASP A 151 -5.80 26.66 0.00
N LYS A 152 -6.50 25.89 -0.84
CA LYS A 152 -7.96 25.73 -0.83
C LYS A 152 -8.45 24.92 0.38
N ASP A 153 -7.56 24.22 1.09
CA ASP A 153 -7.90 23.38 2.25
C ASP A 153 -8.32 24.20 3.47
N THR A 154 -8.03 25.50 3.50
CA THR A 154 -8.43 26.37 4.62
C THR A 154 -9.93 26.67 4.70
N SER A 155 -10.74 26.00 3.87
CA SER A 155 -12.18 26.23 3.80
C SER A 155 -13.07 25.01 3.53
N SER A 156 -12.58 23.76 3.40
CA SER A 156 -13.51 22.70 2.92
C SER A 156 -13.38 21.26 3.38
N PHE A 157 -12.59 20.91 4.40
CA PHE A 157 -12.59 19.53 4.93
C PHE A 157 -12.62 19.48 6.46
N PRO A 158 -13.47 18.64 7.09
CA PRO A 158 -14.55 17.82 6.50
C PRO A 158 -15.83 18.63 6.16
N PHE A 159 -15.90 19.91 6.52
CA PHE A 159 -17.03 20.79 6.22
C PHE A 159 -16.60 22.03 5.45
N LYS A 160 -17.44 22.45 4.49
CA LYS A 160 -17.24 23.65 3.68
C LYS A 160 -17.52 24.93 4.49
N ASN A 161 -16.47 25.63 4.88
CA ASN A 161 -16.52 26.98 5.46
C ASN A 161 -16.30 28.04 4.37
N THR A 162 -17.37 28.48 3.71
CA THR A 162 -17.30 29.54 2.69
C THR A 162 -16.88 30.90 3.24
N GLU A 163 -17.06 31.15 4.54
CA GLU A 163 -16.72 32.45 5.16
C GLU A 163 -15.21 32.61 5.39
N SER A 164 -14.48 31.56 5.80
CA SER A 164 -13.02 31.63 5.94
C SER A 164 -12.33 31.93 4.60
N TYR A 165 -12.85 31.37 3.50
CA TYR A 165 -12.36 31.65 2.15
C TYR A 165 -12.62 33.10 1.72
N ARG A 166 -13.81 33.64 2.01
CA ARG A 166 -14.17 35.03 1.67
C ARG A 166 -13.32 36.04 2.45
N THR A 167 -13.07 35.81 3.74
CA THR A 167 -12.26 36.71 4.57
C THR A 167 -10.81 36.76 4.09
N LYS A 168 -10.20 35.61 3.75
CA LYS A 168 -8.85 35.57 3.17
C LYS A 168 -8.78 36.25 1.79
N LYS A 169 -9.85 36.18 1.00
CA LYS A 169 -9.96 36.88 -0.29
C LYS A 169 -10.16 38.40 -0.15
N LYS A 170 -10.77 38.86 0.95
CA LYS A 170 -11.09 40.28 1.22
C LYS A 170 -10.00 41.03 2.01
N GLY A 171 -9.11 40.34 2.71
CA GLY A 171 -7.98 40.94 3.45
C GLY A 171 -6.81 41.40 2.57
N MET A 172 -7.03 41.52 1.26
CA MET A 172 -6.10 42.03 0.25
C MET A 172 -6.84 43.06 -0.61
#